data_AF-A0AAD4XSU8-F1
#
_entry.id   AF-A0AAD4XSU8-F1
#
_cell.length_a   1.000
_cell.length_b   1.000
_cell.length_c   1.000
_cell.angle_alpha   90.00
_cell.angle_beta   90.00
_cell.angle_gamma   90.00
#
_symmetry.space_group_name_H-M   'P 1'
#
loop_
_entity.id
_entity.type
_entity.pdbx_description
1 polymer ?
#
loop_
_entity_poly.entity_id
_entity_poly.type
_entity_poly.pdbx_seq_one_letter_code
_entity_poly.pdbx_strand_id
1 'polypeptide(L)'
;MSLHVHCHISGAHFLLDLLARLRFYIFRKELPVVLKAFVHGDGNLFQNYLELEEALVWVYFHSNLQEFNKVECWGPLKDAEAPSDRSNQTKTIDDDADEL
;
A
#
# COMPACT_ATOMS: atom_id res chain seq x y z
N MET A 1 15.78 -2.19 1.11
CA MET A 1 14.70 -3.20 0.96
C MET A 1 13.35 -2.47 0.99
N SER A 2 12.29 -3.05 0.44
CA SER A 2 10.95 -2.45 0.42
C SER A 2 9.89 -3.51 0.72
N LEU A 3 8.78 -3.08 1.33
CA LEU A 3 7.60 -3.91 1.56
C LEU A 3 6.52 -3.57 0.55
N HIS A 4 6.09 -4.55 -0.23
CA HIS A 4 5.04 -4.38 -1.23
C HIS A 4 3.75 -5.03 -0.73
N VAL A 5 2.71 -4.21 -0.52
CA VAL A 5 1.41 -4.65 -0.02
C VAL A 5 0.39 -4.59 -1.14
N HIS A 6 -0.24 -5.72 -1.45
CA HIS A 6 -1.24 -5.80 -2.53
C HIS A 6 -2.65 -5.94 -1.93
N CYS A 7 -3.50 -4.96 -2.22
CA CYS A 7 -4.88 -4.89 -1.75
C CYS A 7 -5.84 -4.99 -2.94
N HIS A 8 -6.65 -6.05 -2.99
CA HIS A 8 -7.66 -6.22 -4.03
C HIS A 8 -8.97 -5.51 -3.66
N ILE A 9 -9.25 -4.39 -4.31
CA ILE A 9 -10.43 -3.56 -4.08
C ILE A 9 -11.66 -4.10 -4.80
N SER A 10 -11.54 -4.38 -6.10
CA SER A 10 -12.68 -4.81 -6.93
C SER A 10 -12.22 -5.64 -8.14
N GLY A 11 -13.15 -6.07 -9.00
CA GLY A 11 -12.81 -6.64 -10.31
C GLY A 11 -12.89 -8.15 -10.47
N ALA A 12 -13.11 -8.93 -9.40
CA ALA A 12 -13.41 -10.36 -9.53
C ALA A 12 -14.91 -10.64 -9.82
N HIS A 13 -15.82 -9.76 -9.38
CA HIS A 13 -17.26 -9.88 -9.61
C HIS A 13 -17.95 -8.51 -9.46
N PHE A 14 -19.02 -8.24 -10.23
CA PHE A 14 -19.73 -6.94 -10.23
C PHE A 14 -20.22 -6.48 -8.86
N LEU A 15 -20.64 -7.41 -7.97
CA LEU A 15 -21.05 -7.05 -6.60
C LEU A 15 -19.89 -6.47 -5.77
N LEU A 16 -18.64 -6.82 -6.07
CA LEU A 16 -17.48 -6.26 -5.40
C LEU A 16 -17.20 -4.83 -5.85
N ASP A 17 -17.63 -4.44 -7.05
CA ASP A 17 -17.52 -3.05 -7.51
C ASP A 17 -18.46 -2.14 -6.71
N LEU A 18 -19.65 -2.63 -6.33
CA LEU A 18 -20.56 -1.89 -5.43
C LEU A 18 -19.95 -1.61 -4.05
N LEU A 19 -19.12 -2.52 -3.54
CA LEU A 19 -18.45 -2.40 -2.25
C LEU A 19 -17.02 -1.85 -2.34
N ALA A 20 -16.55 -1.50 -3.54
CA ALA A 20 -15.17 -1.07 -3.78
C ALA A 20 -14.77 0.10 -2.88
N ARG A 21 -15.66 1.08 -2.75
CA ARG A 21 -15.45 2.25 -1.87
C ARG A 21 -15.29 1.88 -0.41
N LEU A 22 -16.14 0.98 0.10
CA LEU A 22 -16.06 0.51 1.48
C LEU A 22 -14.77 -0.27 1.73
N ARG A 23 -14.40 -1.17 0.81
CA ARG A 23 -13.17 -1.95 0.92
C ARG A 23 -11.92 -1.07 0.85
N PHE A 24 -11.90 -0.12 -0.07
CA PHE A 24 -10.83 0.87 -0.17
C PHE A 24 -10.69 1.66 1.14
N TYR A 25 -11.80 2.14 1.70
CA TYR A 25 -11.80 2.85 2.99
C TYR A 25 -11.25 1.98 4.14
N ILE A 26 -11.70 0.73 4.26
CA ILE A 26 -11.24 -0.19 5.31
C ILE A 26 -9.75 -0.44 5.17
N PHE A 27 -9.25 -0.78 3.98
CA PHE A 27 -7.83 -1.02 3.81
C PHE A 27 -7.00 0.23 4.09
N ARG A 28 -7.38 1.39 3.54
CA ARG A 28 -6.64 2.63 3.78
C ARG A 28 -6.60 3.01 5.27
N LYS A 29 -7.65 2.71 6.03
CA LYS A 29 -7.74 3.03 7.47
C LYS A 29 -7.03 2.02 8.37
N GLU A 30 -7.18 0.72 8.10
CA GLU A 30 -6.72 -0.34 9.00
C GLU A 30 -5.30 -0.82 8.68
N LEU A 31 -4.82 -0.61 7.45
CA LEU A 31 -3.51 -1.10 7.05
C LEU A 31 -2.34 -0.56 7.89
N PRO A 32 -2.32 0.69 8.41
CA PRO A 32 -1.27 1.12 9.35
C PRO A 32 -1.22 0.25 10.61
N VAL A 33 -2.37 -0.22 11.11
CA VAL A 33 -2.44 -1.13 12.27
C VAL A 33 -1.90 -2.52 11.90
N VAL A 34 -2.23 -3.02 10.71
CA VAL A 34 -1.70 -4.29 10.19
C VAL A 34 -0.19 -4.24 10.04
N LEU A 35 0.36 -3.15 9.51
CA LEU A 35 1.80 -2.95 9.37
C LEU A 35 2.51 -2.93 10.72
N LYS A 36 1.94 -2.23 11.72
CA LYS A 36 2.44 -2.30 13.10
C LYS A 36 2.41 -3.71 13.64
N ALA A 37 1.34 -4.47 13.38
CA ALA A 37 1.25 -5.87 13.81
C ALA A 37 2.31 -6.76 13.15
N PHE A 38 2.71 -6.51 11.90
CA PHE A 38 3.82 -7.23 11.27
C PHE A 38 5.17 -6.98 11.97
N VAL A 39 5.47 -5.72 12.32
CA VAL A 39 6.70 -5.38 13.05
C VAL A 39 6.74 -6.09 14.41
N HIS A 40 5.61 -6.16 15.10
CA HIS A 40 5.53 -6.78 16.43
C HIS A 40 5.34 -8.30 16.39
N GLY A 41 4.95 -8.87 15.25
CA GLY A 41 4.67 -10.28 15.09
C GLY A 41 5.91 -11.17 15.17
N ASP A 42 7.08 -10.62 14.80
CA ASP A 42 8.37 -11.27 14.95
C ASP A 42 9.45 -10.28 15.41
N GLY A 43 9.46 -10.01 16.71
CA GLY A 43 10.42 -9.07 17.30
C GLY A 43 11.88 -9.50 17.14
N ASN A 44 12.18 -10.79 17.01
CA ASN A 44 13.55 -11.26 16.79
C ASN A 44 14.05 -10.88 15.40
N LEU A 45 13.20 -10.95 14.38
CA LEU A 45 13.55 -10.51 13.03
C LEU A 45 13.96 -9.03 13.03
N PHE A 46 13.15 -8.16 13.62
CA PHE A 46 13.40 -6.72 13.63
C PHE A 46 14.56 -6.32 14.56
N GLN A 47 14.81 -7.05 15.64
CA GLN A 47 16.01 -6.84 16.47
C GLN A 47 17.32 -7.18 15.74
N ASN A 48 17.30 -8.18 14.86
CA ASN A 48 18.48 -8.59 14.09
C ASN A 48 18.67 -7.76 12.82
N TYR A 49 17.61 -7.15 12.29
CA TYR A 49 17.61 -6.37 11.04
C TYR A 49 16.83 -5.06 11.20
N LEU A 50 17.42 -4.10 11.91
CA LEU A 50 16.80 -2.79 12.17
C LEU A 50 16.52 -2.01 10.88
N GLU A 51 17.28 -2.26 9.80
CA GLU A 51 17.05 -1.66 8.49
C GLU A 51 15.70 -2.00 7.87
N LEU A 52 15.01 -3.04 8.35
CA LEU A 52 13.67 -3.40 7.91
C LEU A 52 12.62 -2.37 8.36
N GLU A 53 12.84 -1.69 9.48
CA GLU A 53 11.95 -0.61 9.95
C GLU A 53 11.98 0.61 9.02
N GLU A 54 13.10 0.83 8.33
CA GLU A 54 13.28 1.89 7.33
C GLU A 54 12.82 1.49 5.92
N ALA A 55 12.37 0.25 5.73
CA ALA A 55 11.93 -0.23 4.43
C ALA A 55 10.71 0.58 3.94
N LEU A 56 10.79 1.11 2.71
CA LEU A 56 9.67 1.81 2.11
C LEU A 56 8.50 0.86 1.88
N VAL A 57 7.30 1.28 2.31
CA VAL A 57 6.06 0.56 2.11
C VAL A 57 5.35 1.11 0.88
N TRP A 58 5.16 0.24 -0.11
CA TRP A 58 4.39 0.49 -1.32
C TRP A 58 3.08 -0.26 -1.25
N VAL A 59 1.96 0.46 -1.34
CA VAL A 59 0.62 -0.13 -1.27
C VAL A 59 -0.03 -0.04 -2.64
N TYR A 60 -0.37 -1.20 -3.20
CA TYR A 60 -1.01 -1.37 -4.50
C TYR A 60 -2.50 -1.67 -4.29
N PHE A 61 -3.35 -0.73 -4.66
CA PHE A 61 -4.78 -0.93 -4.69
C PHE A 61 -5.19 -1.38 -6.09
N HIS A 62 -5.59 -2.65 -6.23
CA HIS A 62 -6.00 -3.25 -7.50
C HIS A 62 -7.52 -3.18 -7.65
N SER A 63 -8.00 -2.52 -8.70
CA SER A 63 -9.43 -2.26 -8.93
C SER A 63 -9.76 -2.15 -10.41
N ASN A 64 -10.96 -2.56 -10.82
CA ASN A 64 -11.49 -2.23 -12.15
C ASN A 64 -11.99 -0.78 -12.24
N LEU A 65 -12.27 -0.15 -11.10
CA LEU A 65 -12.63 1.26 -11.00
C LEU A 65 -11.37 2.10 -10.89
N GLN A 66 -11.14 2.99 -11.87
CA GLN A 66 -9.94 3.82 -11.97
C GLN A 66 -9.71 4.67 -10.71
N GLU A 67 -10.78 5.12 -10.02
CA GLU A 67 -10.67 5.92 -8.79
C GLU A 67 -9.95 5.18 -7.64
N PHE A 68 -9.93 3.85 -7.66
CA PHE A 68 -9.27 3.02 -6.64
C PHE A 68 -8.07 2.24 -7.17
N ASN A 69 -7.78 2.28 -8.47
CA ASN A 69 -6.66 1.56 -9.06
C ASN A 69 -5.39 2.43 -9.01
N LYS A 70 -4.59 2.30 -7.96
CA LYS A 70 -3.44 3.18 -7.72
C LYS A 70 -2.39 2.57 -6.81
N VAL A 71 -1.19 3.14 -6.89
CA VAL A 71 -0.07 2.82 -6.01
C VAL A 71 0.23 4.02 -5.13
N GLU A 72 0.38 3.77 -3.83
CA GLU A 72 0.71 4.80 -2.84
C GLU A 72 2.00 4.42 -2.12
N CYS A 73 2.92 5.39 -1.95
CA CYS A 73 4.06 5.25 -1.05
C CYS A 73 3.63 5.73 0.33
N TRP A 74 3.69 4.84 1.32
CA TRP A 74 3.27 5.12 2.70
C TRP A 74 4.43 5.49 3.60
N GLY A 75 5.65 5.57 3.05
CA GLY A 75 6.86 5.89 3.80
C GLY A 75 7.52 4.66 4.45
N PRO A 76 8.47 4.88 5.38
CA PRO A 76 9.16 3.82 6.11
C PRO A 76 8.19 2.95 6.92
N LEU A 77 8.46 1.64 7.03
CA LEU A 77 7.59 0.68 7.72
C LEU A 77 7.22 1.07 9.16
N LYS A 78 8.16 1.63 9.93
CA LYS A 78 7.92 2.10 11.30
C LYS A 78 6.87 3.23 11.40
N ASP A 79 6.78 4.08 10.37
CA ASP A 79 5.95 5.28 10.32
C ASP A 79 4.89 5.18 9.21
N ALA A 80 4.66 3.98 8.67
CA ALA A 80 3.89 3.80 7.46
C ALA A 80 2.42 4.19 7.65
N GLU A 81 1.99 5.23 6.94
CA GLU A 81 0.64 5.77 7.00
C GLU A 81 0.13 6.16 5.61
N ALA A 82 -1.19 6.14 5.45
CA ALA A 82 -1.81 6.55 4.20
C ALA A 82 -1.50 8.03 3.93
N PRO A 83 -0.99 8.38 2.73
CA PRO A 83 -0.70 9.77 2.41
C PRO A 83 -1.98 10.59 2.49
N SER A 84 -1.87 11.83 2.99
CA SER A 84 -2.99 12.76 2.90
C SER A 84 -3.24 13.12 1.44
N ASP A 85 -4.50 13.28 1.04
CA ASP A 85 -4.90 13.63 -0.35
C ASP A 85 -4.38 15.01 -0.82
N ARG A 86 -3.54 15.67 0.00
CA ARG A 86 -2.87 16.95 -0.31
C ARG A 86 -1.54 16.79 -1.06
N SER A 87 -1.06 15.56 -1.28
CA SER A 87 0.20 15.29 -1.98
C SER A 87 -0.03 14.72 -3.38
N ASN A 88 -0.30 15.61 -4.34
CA ASN A 88 -0.13 15.30 -5.75
C ASN A 88 1.35 15.09 -6.06
N GLN A 89 1.81 13.84 -6.11
CA GLN A 89 2.83 13.38 -7.06
C GLN A 89 2.49 11.95 -7.49
N THR A 90 1.51 11.84 -8.39
CA THR A 90 1.26 10.62 -9.15
C THR A 90 2.40 10.43 -10.15
N LYS A 91 3.30 9.49 -9.90
CA LYS A 91 4.09 8.87 -10.97
C LYS A 91 3.25 7.74 -11.55
N THR A 92 2.92 7.84 -12.83
CA THR A 92 2.25 6.80 -13.61
C THR A 92 3.25 5.69 -13.95
N ILE A 93 2.75 4.46 -14.08
CA ILE A 93 3.54 3.21 -14.25
C ILE A 93 4.10 3.04 -15.69
N ASP A 94 4.01 4.06 -16.55
CA ASP A 94 4.33 3.92 -17.98
C ASP A 94 5.72 4.46 -18.39
N ASP A 95 6.56 4.92 -17.46
CA ASP A 95 7.83 5.60 -17.80
C ASP A 95 9.06 4.67 -17.95
N ASP A 96 8.96 3.35 -17.76
CA ASP A 96 10.10 2.41 -17.86
C ASP A 96 10.33 1.84 -19.28
N ALA A 97 9.70 2.42 -20.33
CA ALA A 97 9.80 1.90 -21.70
C ALA A 97 10.81 2.61 -22.62
N ASP A 98 11.48 3.67 -22.18
CA ASP A 98 12.42 4.43 -23.03
C ASP A 98 13.69 4.87 -22.26
N GLU A 99 14.53 3.93 -21.84
CA GLU A 99 15.99 4.16 -21.75
C GLU A 99 16.74 2.87 -22.18
N LEU A 100 16.99 2.77 -23.49
CA LEU A 100 18.14 2.08 -24.08
C LEU A 100 19.31 3.06 -24.19
#